data_AF-A0A397MIG2-F1
#
_entry.id   AF-A0A397MIG2-F1
#
_cell.length_a   1.000
_cell.length_b   1.000
_cell.length_c   1.000
_cell.angle_alpha   90.00
_cell.angle_beta   90.00
_cell.angle_gamma   90.00
#
_symmetry.space_group_name_H-M   'P 1'
#
loop_
_entity.id
_entity.type
_entity.pdbx_description
1 polymer ?
#
loop_
_entity_poly.entity_id
_entity_poly.type
_entity_poly.pdbx_seq_one_letter_code
_entity_poly.pdbx_strand_id
1 'polypeptide(L)'
;MDIKRFEKTRLKYDDVPMHRKRWFVFISLLVFLPATILIALTGDLYAKKDGTVYKFKSNAINQLIIMAVVFMLAGLFLAANR
;
A
#
# COMPACT_ATOMS: atom_id res chain seq x y z
N MET A 1 12.89 1.97 17.64
CA MET A 1 12.51 3.36 17.31
C MET A 1 13.65 4.32 17.62
N ASP A 2 14.33 4.84 16.60
CA ASP A 2 15.38 5.85 16.76
C ASP A 2 14.77 7.23 17.00
N ILE A 3 14.69 7.64 18.27
CA ILE A 3 14.05 8.90 18.70
C ILE A 3 14.68 10.13 18.04
N LYS A 4 15.94 10.05 17.58
CA LYS A 4 16.66 11.16 16.92
C LYS A 4 16.02 11.60 15.60
N ARG A 5 15.16 10.77 15.00
CA ARG A 5 14.45 11.07 13.75
C ARG A 5 13.08 11.72 13.96
N PHE A 6 12.65 11.94 15.20
CA PHE A 6 11.29 12.39 15.52
C PHE A 6 11.29 13.74 16.25
N GLU A 7 10.37 14.63 15.87
CA GLU A 7 10.12 15.88 16.57
C GLU A 7 9.04 15.70 17.65
N LYS A 8 9.29 16.23 18.85
CA LYS A 8 8.32 16.18 19.95
C LYS A 8 7.23 17.22 19.74
N THR A 9 5.98 16.78 19.67
CA THR A 9 4.81 17.66 19.59
C THR A 9 4.17 17.90 20.96
N ARG A 10 3.40 18.98 21.09
CA ARG A 10 2.56 19.27 22.27
C ARG A 10 1.24 18.49 22.28
N LEU A 11 0.88 17.85 21.16
CA LEU A 11 -0.35 17.09 21.02
C LEU A 11 -0.34 15.85 21.91
N LYS A 12 -1.47 15.53 22.53
CA LYS A 12 -1.69 14.20 23.10
C LYS A 12 -2.02 13.22 21.97
N TYR A 13 -1.71 11.94 22.16
CA TYR A 13 -1.94 10.93 21.13
C TYR A 13 -3.42 10.76 20.75
N ASP A 14 -4.33 11.04 21.70
CA ASP A 14 -5.78 10.95 21.48
C ASP A 14 -6.31 12.10 20.60
N ASP A 15 -5.63 13.25 20.62
CA ASP A 15 -5.97 14.41 19.78
C ASP A 15 -5.46 14.23 18.34
N VAL A 16 -4.60 13.24 18.08
CA VAL A 16 -4.11 12.95 16.73
C VAL A 16 -5.25 12.32 15.92
N PRO A 17 -5.62 12.89 14.75
CA PRO A 17 -6.65 12.30 13.90
C PRO A 17 -6.32 10.85 13.55
N MET A 18 -7.35 9.98 13.56
CA MET A 18 -7.18 8.54 13.42
C MET A 18 -6.37 8.16 12.17
N HIS A 19 -6.64 8.82 11.03
CA HIS A 19 -5.95 8.60 9.76
C HIS A 19 -4.46 9.00 9.75
N ARG A 20 -4.02 9.80 10.73
CA ARG A 20 -2.60 10.19 10.89
C ARG A 20 -1.83 9.28 11.84
N LYS A 21 -2.51 8.37 12.53
CA LYS A 21 -1.85 7.41 13.41
C LYS A 21 -1.16 6.33 12.57
N ARG A 22 0.05 5.93 12.96
CA ARG A 22 0.86 4.96 12.21
C ARG A 22 0.12 3.63 11.92
N TRP A 23 -0.72 3.16 12.85
CA TRP A 23 -1.50 1.94 12.65
C TRP A 23 -2.56 2.08 11.54
N PHE A 24 -3.02 3.29 11.24
CA PHE A 24 -3.95 3.50 10.13
C PHE A 24 -3.26 3.30 8.78
N VAL A 25 -1.99 3.70 8.66
CA VAL A 25 -1.16 3.39 7.47
C VAL A 25 -1.00 1.88 7.31
N PHE A 26 -0.87 1.13 8.40
CA PHE A 26 -0.81 -0.33 8.35
C PHE A 26 -2.12 -0.94 7.84
N ILE A 27 -3.27 -0.45 8.33
CA ILE A 27 -4.58 -0.92 7.85
C ILE A 27 -4.81 -0.56 6.39
N SER A 28 -4.44 0.64 5.95
CA SER A 28 -4.61 1.02 4.54
C SER A 28 -3.82 0.09 3.62
N LEU A 29 -2.58 -0.26 3.97
CA LEU A 29 -1.78 -1.23 3.23
C LEU A 29 -2.43 -2.62 3.23
N LEU A 30 -2.96 -3.07 4.36
CA LEU A 30 -3.65 -4.36 4.49
C LEU A 30 -4.97 -4.46 3.73
N VAL A 31 -5.63 -3.34 3.42
CA VAL A 31 -6.90 -3.36 2.69
C VAL A 31 -6.67 -3.14 1.20
N PHE A 32 -5.93 -2.10 0.83
CA PHE A 32 -5.80 -1.70 -0.57
C PHE A 32 -4.87 -2.60 -1.38
N LEU A 33 -3.79 -3.14 -0.79
CA LEU A 33 -2.89 -4.04 -1.53
C LEU A 33 -3.55 -5.40 -1.81
N PRO A 34 -4.21 -6.08 -0.84
CA PRO A 34 -4.97 -7.29 -1.14
C PRO A 34 -6.12 -7.05 -2.11
N ALA A 35 -6.85 -5.93 -1.98
CA ALA A 35 -7.88 -5.58 -2.96
C ALA A 35 -7.30 -5.45 -4.38
N THR A 36 -6.13 -4.82 -4.53
CA THR A 36 -5.45 -4.71 -5.83
C THR A 36 -5.05 -6.07 -6.39
N ILE A 37 -4.53 -6.96 -5.54
CA ILE A 37 -4.18 -8.34 -5.93
C ILE A 37 -5.43 -9.11 -6.38
N LEU A 38 -6.53 -9.02 -5.63
CA LEU A 38 -7.78 -9.70 -5.97
C LEU A 38 -8.35 -9.20 -7.30
N ILE A 39 -8.33 -7.90 -7.55
CA ILE A 39 -8.77 -7.33 -8.84
C ILE A 39 -7.88 -7.85 -9.98
N ALA A 40 -6.56 -7.87 -9.78
CA ALA A 40 -5.61 -8.36 -10.77
C ALA A 40 -5.74 -9.87 -11.06
N LEU A 41 -6.17 -10.67 -10.07
CA LEU A 41 -6.38 -12.11 -10.22
C LEU A 41 -7.73 -12.47 -10.83
N THR A 42 -8.76 -11.65 -10.61
CA THR A 42 -10.15 -11.97 -10.99
C THR A 42 -10.58 -11.37 -12.31
N GLY A 43 -9.87 -10.35 -12.81
CA GLY A 43 -10.28 -9.63 -14.00
C GLY A 43 -9.13 -9.14 -14.87
N ASP A 44 -9.52 -8.64 -16.03
CA ASP A 44 -8.61 -8.00 -16.96
C ASP A 44 -8.30 -6.57 -16.53
N LEU A 45 -7.02 -6.20 -16.54
CA LEU A 45 -6.58 -4.84 -16.35
C LEU A 45 -6.38 -4.15 -17.70
N TYR A 46 -6.76 -2.88 -17.77
CA TYR A 46 -6.67 -2.10 -18.99
C TYR A 46 -5.92 -0.79 -18.77
N ALA A 47 -5.16 -0.37 -19.77
CA ALA A 47 -4.56 0.96 -19.86
C ALA A 47 -5.04 1.65 -21.13
N LYS A 48 -5.11 2.98 -21.11
CA LYS A 48 -5.42 3.79 -22.29
C LYS A 48 -4.19 4.57 -22.73
N LYS A 49 -3.84 4.50 -24.01
CA LYS A 49 -2.80 5.34 -24.62
C LYS A 49 -3.23 5.72 -26.03
N ASP A 50 -3.13 7.02 -26.36
CA ASP A 50 -3.47 7.57 -27.68
C ASP A 50 -4.84 7.12 -28.22
N GLY A 51 -5.85 7.15 -27.35
CA GLY A 51 -7.22 6.73 -27.69
C GLY A 51 -7.45 5.22 -27.77
N THR A 52 -6.38 4.41 -27.74
CA THR A 52 -6.45 2.95 -27.82
C THR A 52 -6.43 2.32 -26.42
N VAL A 53 -7.27 1.30 -26.20
CA VAL A 53 -7.36 0.54 -24.95
C VAL A 53 -6.52 -0.72 -25.07
N TYR A 54 -5.57 -0.89 -24.15
CA TYR A 54 -4.66 -2.04 -24.08
C TYR A 54 -4.99 -2.88 -22.87
N LYS A 55 -5.20 -4.18 -23.09
CA LYS A 55 -5.28 -5.17 -22.02
C LYS A 55 -3.87 -5.52 -21.54
N PHE A 56 -3.69 -5.63 -20.23
CA PHE A 56 -2.45 -6.08 -19.64
C PHE A 56 -2.17 -7.54 -20.02
N LYS A 57 -0.94 -7.83 -20.42
CA LYS A 57 -0.47 -9.20 -20.61
C LYS A 57 -0.31 -9.89 -19.25
N SER A 58 -0.43 -11.21 -19.21
CA SER A 58 -0.27 -12.00 -17.97
C SER A 58 1.05 -11.73 -17.26
N ASN A 59 2.16 -11.50 -17.99
CA ASN A 59 3.44 -11.12 -17.38
C ASN A 59 3.38 -9.78 -16.64
N ALA A 60 2.67 -8.79 -17.19
CA ALA A 60 2.50 -7.49 -16.55
C ALA A 60 1.59 -7.59 -15.30
N ILE A 61 0.56 -8.44 -15.36
CA ILE A 61 -0.30 -8.76 -14.21
C ILE A 61 0.54 -9.44 -13.11
N ASN A 62 1.36 -10.43 -13.46
CA ASN A 62 2.23 -11.12 -12.51
C ASN A 62 3.24 -10.15 -11.86
N GLN A 63 3.84 -9.26 -12.65
CA GLN A 63 4.72 -8.21 -12.12
C GLN A 63 3.98 -7.29 -11.13
N LEU A 64 2.75 -6.89 -11.45
CA LEU A 64 1.92 -6.06 -10.57
C LEU A 64 1.60 -6.78 -9.25
N ILE A 65 1.24 -8.07 -9.31
CA ILE A 65 0.99 -8.88 -8.12
C ILE A 65 2.24 -9.01 -7.27
N ILE A 66 3.39 -9.33 -7.87
CA ILE A 66 4.68 -9.43 -7.16
C ILE A 66 5.01 -8.09 -6.48
N MET A 67 4.87 -6.97 -7.19
CA MET A 67 5.10 -5.63 -6.63
C MET A 67 4.17 -5.34 -5.45
N ALA A 68 2.87 -5.65 -5.58
CA ALA A 68 1.90 -5.46 -4.50
C ALA A 68 2.23 -6.31 -3.27
N VAL A 69 2.62 -7.57 -3.45
CA VAL A 69 3.06 -8.46 -2.35
C VAL A 69 4.34 -7.95 -1.70
N VAL A 70 5.34 -7.52 -2.48
CA VAL A 70 6.58 -6.95 -1.95
C VAL A 70 6.32 -5.69 -1.14
N PHE A 71 5.49 -4.76 -1.64
CA PHE A 71 5.11 -3.57 -0.89
C PHE A 71 4.31 -3.91 0.36
N MET A 72 3.46 -4.93 0.32
CA MET A 72 2.73 -5.39 1.49
C MET A 72 3.72 -5.91 2.54
N LEU A 73 4.60 -6.84 2.19
CA LEU A 73 5.60 -7.39 3.12
C LEU A 73 6.54 -6.32 3.68
N ALA A 74 7.04 -5.42 2.83
CA ALA A 74 7.89 -4.31 3.26
C ALA A 74 7.13 -3.35 4.19
N GLY A 75 5.89 -3.01 3.87
CA GLY A 75 5.03 -2.17 4.69
C GLY A 75 4.71 -2.81 6.05
N LEU A 76 4.38 -4.10 6.06
CA LEU A 76 4.18 -4.88 7.29
C LEU A 76 5.46 -4.91 8.12
N PHE A 77 6.62 -5.15 7.50
CA PHE A 77 7.92 -5.14 8.19
C PHE A 77 8.23 -3.76 8.79
N LEU A 78 8.08 -2.68 8.03
CA LEU A 78 8.33 -1.31 8.52
C LEU A 78 7.35 -0.90 9.63
N ALA A 79 6.11 -1.38 9.58
CA ALA A 79 5.12 -1.12 10.62
C ALA A 79 5.36 -1.94 11.90
N ALA A 80 5.82 -3.19 11.75
CA ALA A 80 6.06 -4.14 12.84
C ALA A 80 7.42 -3.95 13.52
N ASN A 81 8.46 -3.61 12.76
CA ASN A 81 9.81 -3.47 13.27
C ASN A 81 9.94 -2.13 14.02
N ARG A 82 9.92 -2.22 15.35
CA ARG A 82 9.84 -1.14 16.34
C ARG A 82 10.89 -0.04 16.21
#